data_AF-A0A5N5SS25-F1
#
_entry.id   AF-A0A5N5SS25-F1
#
_cell.length_a   1.000
_cell.length_b   1.000
_cell.length_c   1.000
_cell.angle_alpha   90.00
_cell.angle_beta   90.00
_cell.angle_gamma   90.00
#
_symmetry.space_group_name_H-M   'P 1'
#
loop_
_entity.id
_entity.type
_entity.pdbx_description
1 polymer ?
#
loop_
_entity_poly.entity_id
_entity_poly.type
_entity_poly.pdbx_seq_one_letter_code
_entity_poly.pdbx_strand_id
1 'polypeptide(L)'
;MGITVSTVGRIYKGQKKGFSGAEEYLAWEKFPDVSLIKTYNVDKQVPDSAGTATAYLCGVKGNYKTIGVNANVNVNNCSASLDPKNRPESILKWSQDIGKGTGVVTTTRITHATPTGTYGHIPHRDWECDSSLPQDAKERGCKDIARQLVEDLPGKNINVLLAGGRDPLGASIPENEKPFCKRDDGRNLADEWISDKTEAGKSAVYVTNTEEFREVDPSKRRLYIRAI
;
A
#
# COMPACT_ATOMS: atom_id res chain seq x y z
N MET A 1 -5.02 -11.91 -8.56
CA MET A 1 -6.24 -12.63 -8.98
C MET A 1 -5.96 -13.28 -10.33
N GLY A 2 -5.81 -14.62 -10.37
CA GLY A 2 -5.52 -15.33 -11.61
C GLY A 2 -6.75 -15.56 -12.50
N ILE A 3 -6.54 -16.14 -13.69
CA ILE A 3 -7.62 -16.46 -14.64
C ILE A 3 -8.66 -17.37 -13.98
N THR A 4 -8.23 -18.43 -13.30
CA THR A 4 -9.12 -19.37 -12.59
C THR A 4 -10.01 -18.67 -11.56
N VAL A 5 -9.45 -17.77 -10.75
CA VAL A 5 -10.21 -17.01 -9.74
C VAL A 5 -11.22 -16.09 -10.40
N SER A 6 -10.87 -15.50 -11.55
CA SER A 6 -11.80 -14.66 -12.33
C SER A 6 -12.97 -15.48 -12.86
N THR A 7 -12.71 -16.65 -13.45
CA THR A 7 -13.77 -17.55 -13.93
C THR A 7 -14.69 -18.01 -12.79
N VAL A 8 -14.13 -18.39 -11.64
CA VAL A 8 -14.94 -18.78 -10.46
C VAL A 8 -15.78 -17.60 -9.95
N GLY A 9 -15.20 -16.39 -9.89
CA GLY A 9 -15.92 -15.18 -9.50
C GLY A 9 -17.07 -14.83 -10.44
N ARG A 10 -16.89 -15.02 -11.76
CA ARG A 10 -17.93 -14.84 -12.78
C ARG A 10 -19.10 -15.79 -12.55
N ILE A 11 -18.81 -17.08 -12.41
CA ILE A 11 -19.83 -18.12 -12.16
C ILE A 11 -20.61 -17.81 -10.87
N TYR A 12 -19.88 -17.51 -9.79
CA TYR A 12 -20.50 -17.15 -8.52
C TYR A 12 -21.43 -15.93 -8.64
N LYS A 13 -20.99 -14.89 -9.35
CA LYS A 13 -21.79 -13.68 -9.59
C LYS A 13 -23.09 -14.00 -10.35
N GLY A 14 -23.05 -14.81 -11.40
CA GLY A 14 -24.24 -15.16 -12.16
C GLY A 14 -25.19 -16.06 -11.36
N GLN A 15 -24.66 -17.01 -10.58
CA GLN A 15 -25.47 -17.83 -9.66
C GLN A 15 -26.18 -16.99 -8.59
N LYS A 16 -25.53 -15.94 -8.08
CA LYS A 16 -26.16 -14.98 -7.16
C LYS A 16 -27.33 -14.20 -7.77
N LYS A 17 -27.45 -14.17 -9.11
CA LYS A 17 -28.59 -13.61 -9.84
C LYS A 17 -29.63 -14.65 -10.26
N GLY A 18 -29.43 -15.92 -9.93
CA GLY A 18 -30.34 -17.01 -10.28
C GLY A 18 -30.11 -17.66 -11.65
N PHE A 19 -28.98 -17.39 -12.31
CA PHE A 19 -28.61 -18.04 -13.58
C PHE A 19 -27.60 -19.18 -13.37
N SER A 20 -27.21 -19.88 -14.44
CA SER A 20 -26.19 -20.95 -14.39
C SER A 20 -24.80 -20.45 -14.00
N GLY A 21 -24.46 -19.20 -14.37
CA GLY A 21 -23.27 -18.48 -13.93
C GLY A 21 -22.26 -18.19 -15.04
N ALA A 22 -22.02 -19.15 -15.95
CA ALA A 22 -20.94 -19.05 -16.94
C ALA A 22 -21.17 -17.94 -17.98
N GLU A 23 -22.43 -17.58 -18.23
CA GLU A 23 -22.89 -16.54 -19.14
C GLU A 23 -22.83 -15.11 -18.58
N GLU A 24 -22.58 -14.93 -17.28
CA GLU A 24 -22.41 -13.62 -16.65
C GLU A 24 -21.06 -13.00 -17.03
N TYR A 25 -20.91 -11.67 -16.89
CA TYR A 25 -19.63 -10.98 -17.09
C TYR A 25 -19.21 -10.22 -15.84
N LEU A 26 -17.95 -10.35 -15.43
CA LEU A 26 -17.35 -9.40 -14.49
C LEU A 26 -17.16 -8.03 -15.16
N ALA A 27 -17.09 -6.96 -14.36
CA ALA A 27 -17.10 -5.59 -14.90
C ALA A 27 -15.95 -5.35 -15.91
N TRP A 28 -14.76 -5.87 -15.62
CA TRP A 28 -13.58 -5.75 -16.47
C TRP A 28 -13.57 -6.70 -17.68
N GLU A 29 -14.43 -7.72 -17.72
CA GLU A 29 -14.55 -8.61 -18.89
C GLU A 29 -15.27 -7.93 -20.07
N LYS A 30 -15.81 -6.73 -19.83
CA LYS A 30 -16.37 -5.86 -20.87
C LYS A 30 -15.35 -4.88 -21.46
N PHE A 31 -14.11 -4.88 -20.97
CA PHE A 31 -13.07 -4.02 -21.53
C PHE A 31 -12.66 -4.52 -22.91
N PRO A 32 -12.33 -3.63 -23.87
CA PRO A 32 -12.02 -4.03 -25.25
C PRO A 32 -10.68 -4.75 -25.37
N ASP A 33 -9.74 -4.47 -24.46
CA ASP A 33 -8.37 -4.96 -24.52
C ASP A 33 -8.08 -5.95 -23.38
N VAL A 34 -7.40 -7.03 -23.73
CA VAL A 34 -6.92 -8.05 -22.80
C VAL A 34 -5.47 -8.40 -23.11
N SER A 35 -4.68 -8.66 -22.09
CA SER A 35 -3.28 -9.06 -22.23
C SER A 35 -2.89 -10.04 -21.13
N LEU A 36 -1.90 -10.89 -21.44
CA LEU A 36 -1.28 -11.78 -20.48
C LEU A 36 0.01 -11.14 -19.97
N ILE A 37 0.26 -11.28 -18.66
CA ILE A 37 1.44 -10.73 -18.00
C ILE A 37 2.32 -11.84 -17.42
N LYS A 38 3.64 -11.74 -17.59
CA LYS A 38 4.64 -12.66 -17.02
C LYS A 38 5.11 -12.16 -15.65
N THR A 39 4.66 -12.83 -14.59
CA THR A 39 4.71 -12.30 -13.21
C THR A 39 5.97 -12.61 -12.41
N TYR A 40 6.90 -13.44 -12.91
CA TYR A 40 8.11 -13.82 -12.18
C TYR A 40 8.87 -12.62 -11.59
N ASN A 41 9.40 -12.76 -10.37
CA ASN A 41 10.39 -11.82 -9.82
C ASN A 41 11.78 -12.17 -10.36
N VAL A 42 12.75 -11.26 -10.24
CA VAL A 42 14.09 -11.49 -10.82
C VAL A 42 14.73 -12.78 -10.30
N ASP A 43 14.53 -13.09 -9.01
CA ASP A 43 15.12 -14.23 -8.31
C ASP A 43 14.16 -15.41 -8.11
N LYS A 44 12.87 -15.29 -8.46
CA LYS A 44 11.85 -16.33 -8.24
C LYS A 44 10.86 -16.47 -9.40
N GLN A 45 10.65 -17.70 -9.85
CA GLN A 45 9.65 -18.03 -10.87
C GLN A 45 8.22 -17.78 -10.37
N VAL A 46 7.92 -18.24 -9.14
CA VAL A 46 6.66 -17.91 -8.45
C VAL A 46 6.91 -16.67 -7.59
N PRO A 47 6.32 -15.52 -7.94
CA PRO A 47 6.60 -14.26 -7.26
C PRO A 47 5.82 -14.14 -5.94
N ASP A 48 6.11 -13.08 -5.19
CA ASP A 48 5.23 -12.57 -4.13
C ASP A 48 4.60 -11.23 -4.49
N SER A 49 3.75 -10.71 -3.58
CA SER A 49 3.12 -9.40 -3.73
C SER A 49 4.12 -8.25 -3.77
N ALA A 50 5.26 -8.33 -3.08
CA ALA A 50 6.23 -7.25 -2.96
C ALA A 50 6.98 -6.98 -4.26
N GLY A 51 7.64 -7.99 -4.81
CA GLY A 51 8.38 -7.84 -6.06
C GLY A 51 7.45 -7.52 -7.24
N THR A 52 6.21 -8.04 -7.22
CA THR A 52 5.21 -7.71 -8.25
C THR A 52 4.67 -6.29 -8.11
N ALA A 53 4.42 -5.79 -6.89
CA ALA A 53 4.03 -4.39 -6.67
C ALA A 53 5.05 -3.41 -7.27
N THR A 54 6.34 -3.66 -7.04
CA THR A 54 7.42 -2.88 -7.67
C THR A 54 7.33 -2.93 -9.20
N ALA A 55 7.05 -4.10 -9.77
CA ALA A 55 6.95 -4.26 -11.22
C ALA A 55 5.81 -3.45 -11.84
N TYR A 56 4.57 -3.59 -11.34
CA TYR A 56 3.41 -2.93 -11.97
C TYR A 56 3.17 -1.49 -11.49
N LEU A 57 3.82 -1.03 -10.41
CA LEU A 57 3.70 0.36 -9.93
C LEU A 57 4.92 1.21 -10.24
N CYS A 58 6.12 0.64 -10.33
CA CYS A 58 7.37 1.38 -10.60
C CYS A 58 7.99 1.03 -11.96
N GLY A 59 7.45 0.06 -12.69
CA GLY A 59 7.94 -0.32 -14.03
C GLY A 59 9.24 -1.12 -14.04
N VAL A 60 9.74 -1.58 -12.89
CA VAL A 60 11.00 -2.34 -12.75
C VAL A 60 10.76 -3.59 -11.92
N LYS A 61 11.28 -4.75 -12.35
CA LYS A 61 11.20 -5.98 -11.54
C LYS A 61 12.16 -5.92 -10.35
N GLY A 62 11.63 -6.20 -9.16
CA GLY A 62 12.41 -6.40 -7.94
C GLY A 62 12.63 -7.87 -7.61
N ASN A 63 13.33 -8.10 -6.50
CA ASN A 63 13.48 -9.42 -5.89
C ASN A 63 12.28 -9.75 -5.00
N TYR A 64 12.05 -11.05 -4.77
CA TYR A 64 11.08 -11.56 -3.82
C TYR A 64 11.21 -10.87 -2.44
N LYS A 65 10.08 -10.53 -1.80
CA LYS A 65 9.99 -9.79 -0.51
C LYS A 65 10.47 -8.34 -0.51
N THR A 66 11.05 -7.81 -1.58
CA THR A 66 11.49 -6.40 -1.65
C THR A 66 10.42 -5.52 -2.30
N ILE A 67 10.25 -4.28 -1.83
CA ILE A 67 9.21 -3.36 -2.33
C ILE A 67 9.84 -2.03 -2.72
N GLY A 68 9.48 -1.51 -3.89
CA GLY A 68 9.92 -0.21 -4.38
C GLY A 68 11.42 -0.13 -4.64
N VAL A 69 12.12 -1.27 -4.72
CA VAL A 69 13.55 -1.33 -4.99
C VAL A 69 13.86 -2.27 -6.14
N ASN A 70 14.89 -1.97 -6.92
CA ASN A 70 15.33 -2.84 -8.01
C ASN A 70 16.05 -4.10 -7.47
N ALA A 71 16.40 -5.01 -8.38
CA ALA A 71 17.00 -6.30 -8.03
C ALA A 71 18.44 -6.23 -7.46
N ASN A 72 19.08 -5.06 -7.39
CA ASN A 72 20.36 -4.92 -6.68
C ASN A 72 20.19 -4.97 -5.15
N VAL A 73 18.97 -4.79 -4.66
CA VAL A 73 18.67 -4.87 -3.24
C VAL A 73 18.31 -6.30 -2.87
N ASN A 74 19.20 -6.93 -2.11
CA ASN A 74 18.92 -8.21 -1.49
C ASN A 74 17.99 -8.04 -0.29
N VAL A 75 17.22 -9.10 -0.01
CA VAL A 75 16.32 -9.16 1.14
C VAL A 75 17.08 -8.81 2.44
N ASN A 76 16.50 -7.96 3.29
CA ASN A 76 17.09 -7.43 4.52
C ASN A 76 18.32 -6.51 4.38
N ASN A 77 18.77 -6.19 3.16
CA ASN A 77 19.89 -5.27 2.99
C ASN A 77 19.45 -3.81 3.08
N CYS A 78 19.43 -3.28 4.31
CA CYS A 78 19.09 -1.88 4.58
C CYS A 78 19.98 -0.89 3.81
N SER A 79 21.30 -1.06 3.84
CA SER A 79 22.21 -0.09 3.20
C SER A 79 21.96 0.02 1.69
N ALA A 80 21.72 -1.11 1.01
CA ALA A 80 21.41 -1.12 -0.42
C ALA A 80 20.04 -0.52 -0.74
N SER A 81 19.05 -0.66 0.15
CA SER A 81 17.73 -0.04 -0.03
C SER A 81 17.75 1.47 0.21
N LEU A 82 18.79 2.01 0.86
CA LEU A 82 18.97 3.45 1.07
C LEU A 82 19.58 4.17 -0.15
N ASP A 83 20.24 3.45 -1.05
CA ASP A 83 20.82 4.03 -2.27
C ASP A 83 19.71 4.49 -3.24
N PRO A 84 19.64 5.79 -3.59
CA PRO A 84 18.67 6.31 -4.56
C PRO A 84 18.72 5.62 -5.93
N LYS A 85 19.89 5.09 -6.35
CA LYS A 85 20.02 4.35 -7.62
C LYS A 85 19.21 3.07 -7.64
N ASN A 86 18.85 2.55 -6.47
CA ASN A 86 18.06 1.34 -6.32
C ASN A 86 16.57 1.60 -6.11
N ARG A 87 16.13 2.87 -6.12
CA ARG A 87 14.76 3.29 -5.78
C ARG A 87 13.99 3.82 -7.00
N PRO A 88 13.42 2.94 -7.85
CA PRO A 88 12.58 3.39 -8.96
C PRO A 88 11.33 4.13 -8.44
N GLU A 89 10.99 5.24 -9.08
CA GLU A 89 9.80 6.03 -8.73
C GLU A 89 8.51 5.32 -9.17
N SER A 90 7.50 5.34 -8.31
CA SER A 90 6.18 4.76 -8.60
C SER A 90 5.35 5.70 -9.48
N ILE A 91 4.35 5.16 -10.19
CA ILE A 91 3.38 5.95 -10.94
C ILE A 91 2.60 6.95 -10.07
N LEU A 92 2.50 6.68 -8.76
CA LEU A 92 1.93 7.61 -7.79
C LEU A 92 2.84 8.83 -7.64
N LYS A 93 4.15 8.63 -7.50
CA LYS A 93 5.14 9.72 -7.47
C LYS A 93 5.11 10.54 -8.76
N TRP A 94 5.17 9.88 -9.92
CA TRP A 94 5.04 10.56 -11.22
C TRP A 94 3.76 11.40 -11.34
N SER A 95 2.64 10.92 -10.78
CA SER A 95 1.38 11.65 -10.77
C SER A 95 1.44 12.90 -9.88
N GLN A 96 2.07 12.81 -8.70
CA GLN A 96 2.27 13.96 -7.81
C GLN A 96 3.20 15.01 -8.43
N ASP A 97 4.25 14.60 -9.13
CA ASP A 97 5.21 15.51 -9.76
C ASP A 97 4.56 16.41 -10.83
N ILE A 98 3.51 15.91 -11.48
CA ILE A 98 2.70 16.67 -12.45
C ILE A 98 1.43 17.29 -11.83
N GLY A 99 1.37 17.36 -10.49
CA GLY A 99 0.32 18.05 -9.74
C GLY A 99 -1.03 17.33 -9.69
N LYS A 100 -1.10 16.02 -9.97
CA LYS A 100 -2.35 15.25 -9.85
C LYS A 100 -2.62 14.86 -8.40
N GLY A 101 -3.92 14.77 -8.07
CA GLY A 101 -4.36 14.10 -6.85
C GLY A 101 -4.04 12.61 -6.90
N THR A 102 -3.65 12.03 -5.76
CA THR A 102 -3.26 10.63 -5.63
C THR A 102 -3.96 9.95 -4.47
N GLY A 103 -4.24 8.66 -4.60
CA GLY A 103 -4.94 7.90 -3.58
C GLY A 103 -4.62 6.40 -3.64
N VAL A 104 -4.71 5.75 -2.49
CA VAL A 104 -4.52 4.31 -2.31
C VAL A 104 -5.72 3.76 -1.56
N VAL A 105 -6.41 2.80 -2.16
CA VAL A 105 -7.56 2.11 -1.57
C VAL A 105 -7.28 0.61 -1.58
N THR A 106 -7.39 -0.03 -0.43
CA THR A 106 -7.16 -1.46 -0.27
C THR A 106 -8.01 -2.02 0.87
N THR A 107 -8.25 -3.32 0.86
CA THR A 107 -8.83 -4.05 2.00
C THR A 107 -7.76 -4.65 2.91
N THR A 108 -6.48 -4.47 2.57
CA THR A 108 -5.34 -4.86 3.40
C THR A 108 -4.95 -3.73 4.35
N ARG A 109 -3.94 -3.96 5.20
CA ARG A 109 -3.21 -2.87 5.86
C ARG A 109 -2.60 -1.92 4.83
N ILE A 110 -2.55 -0.62 5.13
CA ILE A 110 -1.90 0.38 4.25
C ILE A 110 -0.39 0.12 4.09
N THR A 111 0.20 -0.57 5.07
CA THR A 111 1.60 -1.00 5.13
C THR A 111 1.86 -2.34 4.46
N HIS A 112 0.84 -3.00 3.91
CA HIS A 112 1.01 -4.26 3.20
C HIS A 112 1.77 -4.05 1.87
N ALA A 113 2.40 -5.11 1.34
CA ALA A 113 3.25 -5.03 0.16
C ALA A 113 2.65 -4.31 -1.07
N THR A 114 1.39 -4.61 -1.41
CA THR A 114 0.70 -4.03 -2.57
C THR A 114 0.59 -2.50 -2.48
N PRO A 115 -0.05 -1.90 -1.45
CA PRO A 115 -0.09 -0.45 -1.33
C PRO A 115 1.29 0.19 -1.14
N THR A 116 2.21 -0.46 -0.43
CA THR A 116 3.58 0.06 -0.23
C THR A 116 4.34 0.27 -1.53
N GLY A 117 4.12 -0.54 -2.57
CA GLY A 117 4.73 -0.31 -3.89
C GLY A 117 4.41 1.04 -4.51
N THR A 118 3.40 1.76 -4.00
CA THR A 118 3.08 3.11 -4.44
C THR A 118 3.92 4.20 -3.77
N TYR A 119 4.51 3.95 -2.59
CA TYR A 119 5.16 5.01 -1.79
C TYR A 119 6.45 4.64 -1.09
N GLY A 120 6.71 3.36 -0.82
CA GLY A 120 7.81 2.92 0.04
C GLY A 120 8.91 2.20 -0.73
N HIS A 121 10.12 2.28 -0.18
CA HIS A 121 11.34 1.63 -0.64
C HIS A 121 11.93 0.82 0.52
N ILE A 122 11.79 -0.50 0.48
CA ILE A 122 12.17 -1.35 1.63
C ILE A 122 12.70 -2.72 1.21
N PRO A 123 13.76 -3.24 1.86
CA PRO A 123 14.37 -4.52 1.48
C PRO A 123 13.64 -5.72 2.08
N HIS A 124 12.61 -5.50 2.90
CA HIS A 124 11.79 -6.59 3.43
C HIS A 124 10.36 -6.11 3.68
N ARG A 125 9.40 -6.79 3.06
CA ARG A 125 7.97 -6.44 3.13
C ARG A 125 7.33 -6.51 4.51
N ASP A 126 7.90 -7.30 5.43
CA ASP A 126 7.34 -7.46 6.77
C ASP A 126 7.78 -6.36 7.75
N TRP A 127 8.61 -5.40 7.30
CA TRP A 127 9.05 -4.25 8.08
C TRP A 127 7.96 -3.16 8.15
N GLU A 128 6.73 -3.56 8.49
CA GLU A 128 5.52 -2.71 8.43
C GLU A 128 5.52 -1.60 9.50
N CYS A 129 6.10 -1.86 10.68
CA CYS A 129 6.27 -0.88 11.77
C CYS A 129 7.64 -1.02 12.47
N ASP A 130 7.98 -0.14 13.42
CA ASP A 130 9.31 -0.10 14.02
C ASP A 130 9.69 -1.39 14.78
N SER A 131 8.75 -2.06 15.45
CA SER A 131 9.03 -3.31 16.18
C SER A 131 9.38 -4.49 15.25
N SER A 132 8.95 -4.42 13.98
CA SER A 132 9.32 -5.40 12.95
C SER A 132 10.66 -5.10 12.26
N LEU A 133 11.25 -3.94 12.54
CA LEU A 133 12.53 -3.52 11.96
C LEU A 133 13.70 -4.05 12.81
N PRO A 134 14.65 -4.80 12.23
CA PRO A 134 15.85 -5.22 12.94
C PRO A 134 16.65 -4.04 13.50
N GLN A 135 17.26 -4.22 14.66
CA GLN A 135 17.99 -3.15 15.34
C GLN A 135 19.14 -2.59 14.50
N ASP A 136 19.88 -3.44 13.79
CA ASP A 136 20.95 -3.03 12.89
C ASP A 136 20.42 -2.22 11.69
N ALA A 137 19.21 -2.52 11.22
CA ALA A 137 18.54 -1.73 10.17
C ALA A 137 18.08 -0.36 10.69
N LYS A 138 17.60 -0.29 11.94
CA LYS A 138 17.28 1.00 12.61
C LYS A 138 18.52 1.87 12.72
N GLU A 139 19.63 1.31 13.19
CA GLU A 139 20.91 2.02 13.36
C GLU A 139 21.50 2.53 12.04
N ARG A 140 21.29 1.78 10.95
CA ARG A 140 21.67 2.21 9.59
C ARG A 140 20.74 3.26 8.98
N GLY A 141 19.63 3.59 9.65
CA GLY A 141 18.69 4.63 9.23
C GLY A 141 17.56 4.13 8.32
N CYS A 142 17.31 2.83 8.24
CA CYS A 142 16.08 2.36 7.58
C CYS A 142 14.84 2.82 8.37
N LYS A 143 13.82 3.22 7.63
CA LYS A 143 12.49 3.51 8.15
C LYS A 143 11.57 2.33 7.87
N ASP A 144 10.74 1.99 8.85
CA ASP A 144 9.61 1.09 8.63
C ASP A 144 8.60 1.69 7.62
N ILE A 145 7.77 0.82 7.05
CA ILE A 145 6.83 1.21 5.98
C ILE A 145 5.87 2.31 6.46
N ALA A 146 5.35 2.21 7.68
CA ALA A 146 4.44 3.20 8.24
C ALA A 146 5.11 4.58 8.34
N ARG A 147 6.38 4.66 8.75
CA ARG A 147 7.14 5.92 8.72
C ARG A 147 7.34 6.45 7.31
N GLN A 148 7.67 5.60 6.34
CA GLN A 148 7.83 6.06 4.94
C GLN A 148 6.52 6.61 4.36
N LEU A 149 5.36 6.06 4.75
CA LEU A 149 4.06 6.57 4.36
C LEU A 149 3.84 8.02 4.84
N VAL A 150 4.22 8.35 6.07
CA VAL A 150 3.91 9.65 6.69
C VAL A 150 5.02 10.67 6.48
N GLU A 151 6.28 10.25 6.43
CA GLU A 151 7.45 11.15 6.42
C GLU A 151 8.02 11.41 5.02
N ASP A 152 7.92 10.44 4.10
CA ASP A 152 8.63 10.47 2.82
C ASP A 152 7.69 10.72 1.63
N LEU A 153 8.25 11.22 0.51
CA LEU A 153 7.53 11.28 -0.75
C LEU A 153 7.58 9.92 -1.46
N PRO A 154 6.51 9.51 -2.17
CA PRO A 154 5.26 10.25 -2.37
C PRO A 154 4.23 10.07 -1.22
N GLY A 155 4.50 9.21 -0.24
CA GLY A 155 3.56 8.82 0.82
C GLY A 155 2.90 10.00 1.52
N LYS A 156 3.71 10.94 2.01
CA LYS A 156 3.23 12.10 2.76
C LYS A 156 2.26 12.97 1.96
N ASN A 157 2.31 12.95 0.63
CA ASN A 157 1.45 13.79 -0.21
C ASN A 157 0.21 13.08 -0.76
N ILE A 158 -0.03 11.83 -0.36
CA ILE A 158 -1.24 11.11 -0.78
C ILE A 158 -2.50 11.82 -0.26
N ASN A 159 -3.48 12.01 -1.13
CA ASN A 159 -4.73 12.67 -0.79
C ASN A 159 -5.75 11.76 -0.11
N VAL A 160 -5.79 10.49 -0.54
CA VAL A 160 -6.78 9.54 -0.06
C VAL A 160 -6.09 8.23 0.30
N LEU A 161 -6.20 7.82 1.55
CA LEU A 161 -5.72 6.55 2.07
C LEU A 161 -6.94 5.83 2.66
N LEU A 162 -7.45 4.79 2.01
CA LEU A 162 -8.54 3.97 2.55
C LEU A 162 -8.05 2.52 2.64
N ALA A 163 -7.72 2.06 3.83
CA ALA A 163 -7.10 0.77 4.08
C ALA A 163 -7.48 0.26 5.47
N GLY A 164 -6.91 -0.84 5.94
CA GLY A 164 -6.78 -1.13 7.37
C GLY A 164 -5.38 -0.80 7.89
N GLY A 165 -4.98 -1.42 9.01
CA GLY A 165 -3.62 -1.31 9.56
C GLY A 165 -3.39 -0.07 10.40
N ARG A 166 -4.24 0.11 11.42
CA ARG A 166 -4.11 1.17 12.43
C ARG A 166 -2.92 0.93 13.34
N ASP A 167 -2.64 -0.32 13.67
CA ASP A 167 -1.60 -0.71 14.61
C ASP A 167 -0.17 -0.42 14.12
N PRO A 168 0.25 -0.65 12.85
CA PRO A 168 1.55 -0.17 12.37
C PRO A 168 1.73 1.34 12.44
N LEU A 169 0.63 2.11 12.37
CA LEU A 169 0.64 3.57 12.53
C LEU A 169 0.69 4.00 14.00
N GLY A 170 0.55 3.09 14.96
CA GLY A 170 0.44 3.42 16.39
C GLY A 170 -0.94 3.95 16.80
N ALA A 171 -1.94 3.86 15.92
CA ALA A 171 -3.31 4.22 16.23
C ALA A 171 -4.03 3.07 16.96
N SER A 172 -5.04 3.41 17.76
CA SER A 172 -5.81 2.43 18.53
C SER A 172 -6.60 1.48 17.61
N ILE A 173 -6.59 0.20 17.97
CA ILE A 173 -7.43 -0.83 17.39
C ILE A 173 -8.53 -1.26 18.38
N PRO A 174 -9.67 -1.78 17.90
CA PRO A 174 -10.70 -2.34 18.77
C PRO A 174 -10.13 -3.47 19.66
N GLU A 175 -10.61 -3.58 20.90
CA GLU A 175 -10.09 -4.53 21.90
C GLU A 175 -10.21 -6.01 21.46
N ASN A 176 -11.16 -6.31 20.59
CA ASN A 176 -11.39 -7.65 20.03
C ASN A 176 -10.48 -7.99 18.84
N GLU A 177 -9.63 -7.05 18.39
CA GLU A 177 -8.70 -7.26 17.29
C GLU A 177 -7.29 -7.54 17.79
N LYS A 178 -6.60 -8.48 17.15
CA LYS A 178 -5.21 -8.80 17.46
C LYS A 178 -4.28 -7.88 16.67
N PRO A 179 -3.34 -7.17 17.31
CA PRO A 179 -2.36 -6.36 16.60
C PRO A 179 -1.48 -7.25 15.73
N PHE A 180 -1.22 -6.80 14.51
CA PHE A 180 -0.24 -7.37 13.60
C PHE A 180 1.16 -6.86 13.92
N CYS A 181 1.31 -5.54 14.08
CA CYS A 181 2.57 -4.87 14.39
C CYS A 181 2.28 -3.73 15.36
N LYS A 182 2.71 -3.86 16.61
CA LYS A 182 2.56 -2.81 17.62
C LYS A 182 3.82 -1.96 17.61
N ARG A 183 3.67 -0.64 17.49
CA ARG A 183 4.81 0.28 17.61
C ARG A 183 5.35 0.33 19.03
N ASP A 184 6.68 0.35 19.17
CA ASP A 184 7.37 0.44 20.46
C ASP A 184 8.14 1.77 20.63
N ASP A 185 8.08 2.65 19.63
CA ASP A 185 8.69 3.98 19.63
C ASP A 185 7.80 5.09 20.23
N GLY A 186 6.61 4.74 20.71
CA GLY A 186 5.68 5.66 21.36
C GLY A 186 5.00 6.67 20.42
N ARG A 187 5.11 6.49 19.10
CA ARG A 187 4.56 7.41 18.11
C ARG A 187 3.16 7.00 17.64
N ASN A 188 2.31 8.00 17.38
CA ASN A 188 1.06 7.83 16.63
C ASN A 188 1.17 8.58 15.30
N LEU A 189 1.54 7.83 14.26
CA LEU A 189 1.77 8.35 12.91
C LEU A 189 0.48 8.82 12.24
N ALA A 190 -0.69 8.34 12.66
CA ALA A 190 -1.97 8.86 12.15
C ALA A 190 -2.21 10.30 12.62
N ASP A 191 -1.93 10.57 13.90
CA ASP A 191 -2.04 11.93 14.47
C ASP A 191 -0.96 12.86 13.90
N GLU A 192 0.26 12.37 13.72
CA GLU A 192 1.34 13.12 13.07
C GLU A 192 0.97 13.51 11.64
N TRP A 193 0.36 12.60 10.87
CA TRP A 193 -0.08 12.91 9.51
C TRP A 193 -1.15 14.01 9.50
N ILE A 194 -2.15 13.94 10.39
CA ILE A 194 -3.17 14.99 10.53
C ILE A 194 -2.55 16.33 10.90
N SER A 195 -1.58 16.31 11.82
CA SER A 195 -0.86 17.51 12.27
C SER A 195 -0.10 18.15 11.11
N ASP A 196 0.69 17.38 10.36
CA ASP A 196 1.42 17.85 9.16
C ASP A 196 0.48 18.48 8.12
N LYS A 197 -0.73 17.91 7.93
CA LYS A 197 -1.70 18.50 6.98
C LYS A 197 -2.28 19.81 7.48
N THR A 198 -2.59 19.87 8.77
CA THR A 198 -3.17 21.05 9.39
C THR A 198 -2.17 22.20 9.42
N GLU A 199 -0.92 21.92 9.77
CA GLU A 199 0.20 22.89 9.73
C GLU A 199 0.47 23.41 8.32
N ALA A 200 0.30 22.56 7.30
CA ALA A 200 0.37 22.96 5.89
C ALA A 200 -0.88 23.71 5.38
N GLY A 201 -1.81 24.09 6.27
CA GLY A 201 -3.04 24.82 5.93
C GLY A 201 -4.07 23.99 5.16
N LYS A 202 -3.97 22.66 5.20
CA LYS A 202 -4.90 21.73 4.53
C LYS A 202 -5.92 21.19 5.54
N SER A 203 -7.11 20.88 5.06
CA SER A 203 -8.10 20.15 5.86
C SER A 203 -7.83 18.65 5.74
N ALA A 204 -7.69 17.97 6.87
CA ALA A 204 -7.52 16.52 6.92
C ALA A 204 -8.48 15.89 7.93
N VAL A 205 -8.89 14.66 7.66
CA VAL A 205 -9.79 13.89 8.54
C VAL A 205 -9.28 12.46 8.62
N TYR A 206 -9.24 11.95 9.85
CA TYR A 206 -8.99 10.55 10.15
C TYR A 206 -10.30 9.89 10.60
N VAL A 207 -10.68 8.79 9.94
CA VAL A 207 -11.89 8.03 10.24
C VAL A 207 -11.57 6.54 10.38
N THR A 208 -12.31 5.85 11.24
CA THR A 208 -12.01 4.46 11.63
C THR A 208 -13.16 3.49 11.38
N ASN A 209 -14.35 4.00 11.06
CA ASN A 209 -15.52 3.17 10.81
C ASN A 209 -16.36 3.66 9.61
N THR A 210 -17.40 2.90 9.28
CA THR A 210 -18.26 3.18 8.12
C THR A 210 -19.18 4.38 8.35
N GLU A 211 -19.59 4.65 9.59
CA GLU A 211 -20.49 5.76 9.92
C GLU A 211 -19.75 7.08 9.75
N GLU A 212 -18.59 7.22 10.40
CA GLU A 212 -17.69 8.38 10.26
C GLU A 212 -17.33 8.63 8.79
N PHE A 213 -17.00 7.57 8.03
CA PHE A 213 -16.69 7.71 6.61
C PHE A 213 -17.85 8.28 5.78
N ARG A 214 -19.11 7.93 6.11
CA ARG A 214 -20.29 8.45 5.39
C ARG A 214 -20.58 9.91 5.72
N GLU A 215 -20.13 10.39 6.88
CA GLU A 215 -20.26 11.79 7.30
C GLU A 215 -19.19 12.70 6.68
N VAL A 216 -18.18 12.11 6.05
CA VAL A 216 -17.14 12.87 5.36
C VAL A 216 -17.73 13.59 4.16
N ASP A 217 -17.73 14.92 4.22
CA ASP A 217 -18.07 15.79 3.09
C ASP A 217 -16.94 15.81 2.04
N PRO A 218 -17.16 15.28 0.82
CA PRO A 218 -16.16 15.24 -0.26
C PRO A 218 -15.96 16.59 -0.96
N SER A 219 -16.88 17.56 -0.78
CA SER A 219 -16.82 18.87 -1.46
C SER A 219 -15.78 19.79 -0.81
N LYS A 220 -15.51 19.60 0.48
CA LYS A 220 -14.40 20.22 1.18
C LYS A 220 -13.13 19.50 0.73
N ARG A 221 -12.26 20.16 -0.07
CA ARG A 221 -10.98 19.61 -0.55
C ARG A 221 -10.11 19.11 0.61
N ARG A 222 -10.33 17.87 1.03
CA ARG A 222 -9.78 17.25 2.23
C ARG A 222 -8.87 16.09 1.88
N LEU A 223 -7.91 15.86 2.75
CA LEU A 223 -7.09 14.65 2.74
C LEU A 223 -7.72 13.64 3.71
N TYR A 224 -7.87 12.39 3.32
CA TYR A 224 -8.54 11.37 4.13
C TYR A 224 -7.62 10.20 4.44
N ILE A 225 -7.55 9.81 5.71
CA ILE A 225 -7.12 8.47 6.11
C ILE A 225 -8.35 7.75 6.68
N ARG A 226 -8.78 6.68 6.02
CA ARG A 226 -9.67 5.67 6.59
C ARG A 226 -8.86 4.44 6.88
N ALA A 227 -8.84 4.04 8.15
CA ALA A 227 -8.24 2.79 8.58
C ALA A 227 -9.37 1.88 9.14
N ILE A 228 -9.89 0.98 8.31
CA ILE A 228 -10.88 -0.06 8.66
C ILE A 228 -10.18 -1.14 9.47
#